data_AF-A0A7C3H9A1-F1
#
_entry.id   AF-A0A7C3H9A1-F1
#
_cell.length_a   1.000
_cell.length_b   1.000
_cell.length_c   1.000
_cell.angle_alpha   90.00
_cell.angle_beta   90.00
_cell.angle_gamma   90.00
#
_symmetry.space_group_name_H-M   'P 1'
#
loop_
_entity.id
_entity.type
_entity.pdbx_description
1 polymer ?
#
loop_
_entity_poly.entity_id
_entity_poly.type
_entity_poly.pdbx_seq_one_letter_code
_entity_poly.pdbx_strand_id
1 'polypeptide(L)' 'GNLYVNRNMVGAVVGVQPFGGEGLSGTGPKAGGPYYLPRFCAEKTISINTAAVGGNASLLALNSD' A
#
# COMPACT_ATOMS: atom_id res chain seq x y z
N GLY A 1 2.49 -18.09 5.05
CA GLY A 1 1.75 -18.11 3.78
C GLY A 1 2.65 -17.81 2.59
N ASN A 2 3.80 -18.47 2.49
CA ASN A 2 4.64 -18.43 1.29
C ASN A 2 4.87 -19.90 0.91
N LEU A 3 4.56 -20.25 -0.33
CA LEU A 3 4.72 -21.60 -0.88
C LEU A 3 5.77 -21.55 -1.99
N TYR A 4 6.75 -22.44 -1.90
CA TYR A 4 7.83 -22.56 -2.87
C TYR A 4 7.82 -23.98 -3.45
N VAL A 5 7.81 -24.11 -4.78
CA VAL A 5 7.73 -25.40 -5.47
C VAL A 5 9.10 -25.74 -6.09
N ASN A 6 9.60 -26.96 -5.83
CA ASN A 6 10.87 -27.50 -6.36
C ASN A 6 12.11 -26.63 -6.10
N ARG A 7 12.15 -25.96 -4.94
CA ARG A 7 13.28 -25.13 -4.48
C ARG A 7 13.30 -25.04 -2.96
N ASN A 8 14.30 -24.35 -2.40
CA ASN A 8 14.35 -24.05 -0.97
C ASN A 8 13.24 -23.06 -0.52
N MET A 9 12.97 -23.04 0.79
CA MET A 9 11.90 -22.23 1.42
C MET A 9 12.40 -20.95 2.10
N VAL A 10 13.66 -20.56 1.84
CA VAL A 10 14.35 -19.41 2.45
C VAL A 10 14.77 -18.40 1.40
N GLY A 11 15.18 -17.20 1.83
CA GLY A 11 15.70 -16.16 0.93
C GLY A 11 14.63 -15.43 0.14
N ALA A 12 13.52 -15.06 0.80
CA ALA A 12 12.51 -14.21 0.20
C ALA A 12 13.09 -12.82 -0.12
N VAL A 13 12.90 -12.36 -1.36
CA VAL A 13 13.43 -11.09 -1.86
C VAL A 13 12.35 -10.00 -1.74
N VAL A 14 12.71 -8.84 -1.20
CA VAL A 14 11.83 -7.66 -1.06
C VAL A 14 11.27 -7.26 -2.42
N GLY A 15 9.98 -6.97 -2.50
CA GLY A 15 9.28 -6.59 -3.73
C GLY A 15 8.93 -7.76 -4.66
N VAL A 16 9.55 -8.94 -4.51
CA VAL A 16 9.27 -10.13 -5.34
C VAL A 16 8.44 -11.16 -4.57
N GLN A 17 8.87 -11.49 -3.35
CA GLN A 17 8.20 -12.46 -2.49
C GLN A 17 7.87 -11.82 -1.14
N PRO A 18 6.78 -11.03 -1.05
CA PRO A 18 6.32 -10.51 0.22
C PRO A 18 6.19 -11.63 1.27
N PHE A 19 6.93 -11.48 2.38
CA PHE A 19 7.15 -12.58 3.33
C PHE A 19 6.32 -12.38 4.59
N GLY A 20 5.74 -13.48 5.09
CA GLY A 20 4.92 -13.48 6.31
C GLY A 20 3.78 -14.51 6.27
N GLY A 21 3.34 -14.90 7.45
CA GLY A 21 2.24 -15.86 7.67
C GLY A 21 1.04 -15.25 8.39
N GLU A 22 0.12 -16.14 8.76
CA GLU A 22 -1.12 -15.85 9.50
C GLU A 22 -1.26 -16.82 10.68
N GLY A 23 -2.25 -16.60 11.57
CA GLY A 23 -2.47 -17.42 12.76
C GLY A 23 -1.33 -17.31 13.79
N LEU A 24 -0.85 -18.43 14.32
CA LEU A 24 0.30 -18.43 15.23
C LEU A 24 1.63 -18.03 14.56
N SER A 25 1.66 -17.96 13.21
CA SER A 25 2.83 -17.52 12.45
C SER A 25 2.86 -16.01 12.16
N GLY A 26 1.85 -15.26 12.62
CA GLY A 26 1.78 -13.80 12.47
C GLY A 26 0.39 -13.28 12.11
N THR A 27 0.29 -11.97 11.91
CA THR A 27 -0.98 -11.26 11.67
C THR A 27 -1.08 -10.64 10.28
N GLY A 28 0.05 -10.54 9.57
CA GLY A 28 0.18 -9.71 8.38
C GLY A 28 0.07 -8.19 8.67
N PRO A 29 0.13 -7.34 7.63
CA PRO A 29 0.44 -7.64 6.23
C PRO A 29 1.89 -8.07 6.01
N LYS A 30 2.18 -8.62 4.83
CA LYS A 30 3.49 -9.21 4.50
C LYS A 30 4.58 -8.15 4.34
N ALA A 31 5.70 -8.34 5.03
CA ALA A 31 6.86 -7.48 4.92
C ALA A 31 7.45 -7.53 3.51
N GLY A 32 7.96 -6.38 3.04
CA GLY A 32 8.50 -6.24 1.68
C GLY A 32 7.46 -6.33 0.56
N GLY A 33 6.17 -6.26 0.89
CA GLY A 33 5.06 -6.16 -0.06
C GLY A 33 4.36 -4.80 -0.03
N PRO A 34 3.47 -4.54 -1.00
CA PRO A 34 2.84 -3.23 -1.19
C PRO A 34 1.96 -2.79 0.00
N TYR A 35 1.43 -3.75 0.76
CA TYR A 35 0.52 -3.48 1.88
C TYR A 35 1.24 -3.29 3.22
N TYR A 36 2.57 -3.40 3.26
CA TYR A 36 3.28 -3.31 4.54
C TYR A 36 3.26 -1.89 5.11
N LEU A 37 3.59 -0.89 4.29
CA LEU A 37 3.66 0.51 4.74
C LEU A 37 2.29 1.09 5.13
N PRO A 38 1.19 0.89 4.35
CA PRO A 38 -0.12 1.40 4.73
C PRO A 38 -0.59 0.94 6.12
N ARG A 39 -0.09 -0.21 6.63
CA ARG A 39 -0.46 -0.68 7.97
C ARG A 39 -0.02 0.25 9.08
N PHE A 40 1.04 1.03 8.85
CA PHE A 40 1.59 1.99 9.80
C PHE A 40 1.02 3.40 9.63
N CYS A 41 0.11 3.59 8.67
CA CYS A 41 -0.51 4.87 8.36
C CYS A 41 -1.98 4.86 8.77
N ALA A 42 -2.52 6.05 9.02
CA ALA A 42 -3.95 6.29 9.15
C ALA A 42 -4.45 7.04 7.91
N GLU A 43 -5.55 6.57 7.32
CA GLU A 43 -6.20 7.27 6.23
C GLU A 43 -6.76 8.61 6.72
N LYS A 44 -6.63 9.66 5.89
CA LYS A 44 -7.14 10.99 6.18
C LYS A 44 -7.67 11.63 4.91
N THR A 45 -8.93 12.03 4.93
CA THR A 45 -9.59 12.75 3.84
C THR A 45 -9.87 14.20 4.25
N ILE A 46 -9.50 15.14 3.39
CA ILE A 46 -9.76 16.57 3.57
C ILE A 46 -10.69 17.01 2.45
N SER A 47 -11.86 17.55 2.83
CA SER A 47 -12.84 18.08 1.88
C SER A 47 -12.93 19.60 2.05
N ILE A 48 -12.69 20.33 0.97
CA ILE A 48 -12.68 21.79 0.94
C ILE A 48 -13.73 22.24 -0.07
N ASN A 49 -14.69 23.06 0.37
CA ASN A 49 -15.65 23.68 -0.54
C ASN A 49 -14.96 24.81 -1.31
N THR A 50 -14.71 24.60 -2.61
CA THR A 50 -14.04 25.56 -3.50
C THR A 50 -15.01 26.47 -4.26
N ALA A 51 -16.33 26.37 -4.06
CA ALA A 51 -17.32 27.12 -4.85
C ALA A 51 -17.12 28.65 -4.81
N ALA A 52 -16.69 29.19 -3.67
CA ALA A 52 -16.45 30.62 -3.48
C ALA A 52 -15.09 31.12 -4.02
N VAL A 53 -14.16 30.20 -4.36
CA VAL A 53 -12.83 30.57 -4.88
C VAL A 53 -12.96 31.15 -6.29
N GLY A 54 -13.98 30.75 -7.04
CA GLY A 54 -14.19 31.18 -8.43
C GLY A 54 -13.08 30.65 -9.36
N GLY A 55 -13.39 29.68 -10.21
CA GLY A 55 -12.40 29.12 -11.12
C GLY A 55 -12.90 27.86 -11.83
N ASN A 56 -12.21 27.46 -12.91
CA ASN A 56 -12.52 26.25 -13.65
C ASN A 56 -12.08 25.01 -12.84
N ALA A 57 -13.03 24.21 -12.37
CA ALA A 57 -12.77 23.00 -11.59
C ALA A 57 -11.89 21.98 -12.34
N SER A 58 -11.98 21.92 -13.67
CA SER A 58 -11.10 21.05 -14.49
C SER A 58 -9.64 21.50 -14.47
N LEU A 59 -9.37 22.80 -14.29
CA LEU A 59 -7.99 23.32 -14.20
C LEU A 59 -7.36 23.00 -12.84
N LEU A 60 -8.17 22.97 -11.76
CA LEU A 60 -7.74 22.61 -10.40
C LEU A 60 -7.47 21.11 -10.23
N ALA A 61 -8.07 20.26 -11.08
CA ALA A 61 -7.95 18.81 -11.03
C ALA A 61 -6.84 18.23 -11.92
N LEU A 62 -6.20 19.05 -12.76
CA LEU A 62 -5.05 18.63 -13.53
C LEU A 62 -3.84 18.57 -12.60
N ASN A 63 -3.36 17.36 -12.33
CA ASN A 63 -2.05 17.18 -11.71
C ASN A 63 -1.00 17.76 -12.67
N SER A 64 -0.20 18.70 -12.18
CA SER A 64 1.05 19.10 -12.84
C SER A 64 1.97 17.90 -12.81
N ASP A 65 2.23 17.31 -13.98
CA ASP A 65 3.24 16.27 -14.19
C ASP A 65 4.63 16.71 -13.68
#